data_AF-A0A8T2UR87-F1
#
_entry.id   AF-A0A8T2UR87-F1
#
_cell.length_a   1.000
_cell.length_b   1.000
_cell.length_c   1.000
_cell.angle_alpha   90.00
_cell.angle_beta   90.00
_cell.angle_gamma   90.00
#
_symmetry.space_group_name_H-M   'P 1'
#
loop_
_entity.id
_entity.type
_entity.pdbx_description
1 polymer ?
#
loop_
_entity_poly.entity_id
_entity_poly.type
_entity_poly.pdbx_seq_one_letter_code
_entity_poly.pdbx_strand_id
1 'polypeptide(L)'
;MGLIRQVDCGKDTVCSHTERLAMAFGFLNVEYKDSLFIAKATQTCHECHAFFKLISRICNREIIISECGSLHHMLDGACSCAK
;
A
#
# COMPACT_ATOMS: atom_id res chain seq x y z
N MET A 1 -1.69 15.16 2.17
CA MET A 1 -0.85 14.03 2.66
C MET A 1 -1.61 13.24 3.71
N GLY A 2 -2.48 12.31 3.28
CA GLY A 2 -3.26 11.45 4.17
C GLY A 2 -2.47 10.23 4.63
N LEU A 3 -2.42 9.99 5.94
CA LEU A 3 -1.81 8.80 6.53
C LEU A 3 -2.89 7.74 6.79
N ILE A 4 -2.77 6.58 6.15
CA ILE A 4 -3.64 5.44 6.44
C ILE A 4 -2.90 4.52 7.40
N ARG A 5 -3.37 4.47 8.65
CA ARG A 5 -2.93 3.46 9.61
C ARG A 5 -3.77 2.20 9.38
N GLN A 6 -3.10 1.07 9.20
CA GLN A 6 -3.75 -0.21 8.94
C GLN A 6 -4.79 -0.51 10.03
N VAL A 7 -5.97 -0.99 9.61
CA VAL A 7 -6.98 -1.54 10.52
C VAL A 7 -6.46 -2.88 11.04
N ASP A 8 -6.23 -2.97 12.34
CA ASP A 8 -5.84 -4.21 13.01
C ASP A 8 -7.03 -5.18 13.07
N CYS A 9 -6.77 -6.39 12.60
CA CYS A 9 -7.71 -7.49 12.46
C CYS A 9 -7.82 -8.23 13.80
N GLY A 10 -9.04 -8.34 14.36
CA GLY A 10 -9.30 -9.03 15.63
C GLY A 10 -8.85 -10.50 15.58
N LYS A 11 -8.43 -11.04 16.74
CA LYS A 11 -7.60 -12.25 16.94
C LYS A 11 -8.09 -13.56 16.29
N ASP A 12 -9.22 -13.57 15.60
CA ASP A 12 -9.98 -14.76 15.18
C ASP A 12 -10.18 -14.84 13.66
N THR A 13 -9.54 -13.98 12.87
CA THR A 13 -9.70 -13.94 11.40
C THR A 13 -8.37 -14.11 10.67
N VAL A 14 -8.36 -14.94 9.63
CA VAL A 14 -7.17 -15.17 8.79
C VAL A 14 -6.94 -13.92 7.95
N CYS A 15 -6.08 -13.02 8.43
CA CYS A 15 -5.82 -11.73 7.80
C CYS A 15 -4.84 -11.90 6.62
N SER A 16 -5.23 -12.64 5.59
CA SER A 16 -4.51 -12.71 4.34
C SER A 16 -4.85 -11.47 3.50
N HIS A 17 -3.88 -10.57 3.28
CA HIS A 17 -3.97 -9.41 2.39
C HIS A 17 -4.71 -8.15 2.91
N THR A 18 -4.63 -7.81 4.20
CA THR A 18 -5.18 -6.53 4.74
C THR A 18 -4.64 -5.30 4.01
N GLU A 19 -3.49 -5.44 3.35
CA GLU A 19 -2.89 -4.51 2.39
C GLU A 19 -3.87 -4.00 1.32
N ARG A 20 -4.69 -4.90 0.76
CA ARG A 20 -5.62 -4.56 -0.33
C ARG A 20 -6.78 -3.69 0.18
N LEU A 21 -7.28 -4.02 1.37
CA LEU A 21 -8.32 -3.24 2.05
C LEU A 21 -7.80 -1.86 2.47
N ALA A 22 -6.60 -1.80 3.05
CA ALA A 22 -5.97 -0.54 3.43
C ALA A 22 -5.77 0.38 2.21
N MET A 23 -5.35 -0.17 1.08
CA MET A 23 -5.24 0.58 -0.16
C MET A 23 -6.59 1.07 -0.68
N ALA A 24 -7.61 0.19 -0.75
CA ALA A 24 -8.95 0.58 -1.19
C ALA A 24 -9.52 1.70 -0.32
N PHE A 25 -9.37 1.59 1.01
CA PHE A 25 -9.78 2.63 1.95
C PHE A 25 -8.99 3.93 1.72
N GLY A 26 -7.70 3.82 1.43
CA GLY A 26 -6.88 4.96 1.08
C GLY A 26 -7.38 5.73 -0.13
N PHE A 27 -7.71 5.02 -1.21
CA PHE A 27 -8.24 5.65 -2.42
C PHE A 27 -9.58 6.34 -2.20
N LEU A 28 -10.41 5.83 -1.29
CA LEU A 28 -11.69 6.46 -0.95
C LEU A 28 -11.52 7.75 -0.12
N ASN A 29 -10.44 7.85 0.66
CA ASN A 29 -10.24 8.96 1.60
C ASN A 29 -9.18 9.98 1.16
N VAL A 30 -8.35 9.66 0.17
CA VAL A 30 -7.28 10.53 -0.33
C VAL A 30 -7.65 11.12 -1.69
N GLU A 31 -7.63 12.45 -1.78
CA GLU A 31 -7.92 13.21 -2.99
C GLU A 31 -7.06 12.81 -4.19
N TYR A 32 -7.58 13.04 -5.41
CA TYR A 32 -7.03 12.45 -6.63
C TYR A 32 -5.56 12.77 -6.94
N LYS A 33 -5.05 13.86 -6.37
CA LYS A 33 -3.69 14.36 -6.66
C LYS A 33 -2.68 14.11 -5.54
N ASP A 34 -3.12 13.58 -4.41
CA ASP A 34 -2.24 13.32 -3.27
C ASP A 34 -1.61 11.93 -3.38
N SER A 35 -0.30 11.86 -3.10
CA SER A 35 0.42 10.58 -2.94
C SER A 35 -0.17 9.79 -1.78
N LEU A 36 -0.31 8.47 -1.98
CA LEU A 36 -0.87 7.58 -0.98
C LEU A 36 0.25 7.03 -0.08
N PHE A 37 0.19 7.28 1.23
CA PHE A 37 1.17 6.72 2.17
C PHE A 37 0.55 5.57 2.99
N ILE A 38 1.13 4.38 2.86
CA ILE A 38 0.73 3.18 3.61
C ILE A 38 1.85 2.83 4.58
N ALA A 39 1.56 2.87 5.88
CA ALA A 39 2.50 2.42 6.91
C ALA A 39 2.15 0.99 7.35
N LYS A 40 3.10 0.07 7.21
CA LYS A 40 2.93 -1.35 7.56
C LYS A 40 4.10 -1.84 8.42
N ALA A 41 3.80 -2.63 9.45
CA ALA A 41 4.82 -3.18 10.34
C ALA A 41 5.39 -4.53 9.87
N THR A 42 4.73 -5.21 8.93
CA THR A 42 5.08 -6.55 8.45
C THR A 42 5.37 -6.58 6.97
N GLN A 43 6.22 -7.52 6.54
CA GLN A 43 6.62 -7.63 5.14
C GLN A 43 5.43 -7.85 4.20
N THR A 44 5.41 -7.17 3.05
CA THR A 44 4.34 -7.21 2.04
C THR A 44 4.52 -8.47 1.22
N CYS A 45 3.44 -9.22 1.09
CA CYS A 45 3.42 -10.44 0.31
C CYS A 45 3.71 -10.17 -1.19
N HIS A 46 4.24 -11.14 -1.94
CA HIS A 46 4.56 -10.94 -3.36
C HIS A 46 3.34 -10.49 -4.18
N GLU A 47 2.17 -11.09 -3.93
CA GLU A 47 0.91 -10.74 -4.60
C GLU A 47 0.44 -9.33 -4.24
N CYS A 48 0.59 -8.94 -2.97
CA CYS A 48 0.28 -7.61 -2.46
C CYS A 48 1.18 -6.56 -3.13
N HIS A 49 2.47 -6.88 -3.26
CA HIS A 49 3.46 -6.03 -3.92
C HIS A 49 3.15 -5.86 -5.41
N ALA A 50 2.75 -6.93 -6.11
CA ALA A 50 2.31 -6.86 -7.49
C ALA A 50 1.00 -6.07 -7.65
N PHE A 51 0.06 -6.23 -6.71
CA PHE A 51 -1.19 -5.47 -6.68
C PHE A 51 -0.92 -3.97 -6.55
N PHE A 52 -0.04 -3.57 -5.64
CA PHE A 52 0.31 -2.16 -5.44
C PHE A 52 0.95 -1.52 -6.68
N LYS A 53 1.82 -2.25 -7.39
CA LYS A 53 2.35 -1.82 -8.70
C LYS A 53 1.22 -1.64 -9.72
N LEU A 54 0.34 -2.63 -9.84
CA LEU A 54 -0.77 -2.55 -10.80
C LEU A 54 -1.64 -1.32 -10.53
N ILE A 55 -1.95 -1.06 -9.26
CA ILE A 55 -2.77 0.08 -8.86
C ILE A 55 -2.05 1.42 -9.09
N SER A 56 -0.73 1.52 -8.86
CA SER A 56 0.01 2.76 -9.15
C SER A 56 -0.08 3.15 -10.63
N ARG A 57 -0.08 2.14 -11.52
CA ARG A 57 -0.26 2.33 -12.96
C ARG A 57 -1.70 2.71 -13.34
N ILE A 58 -2.70 2.00 -12.79
CA ILE A 58 -4.12 2.25 -13.13
C ILE A 58 -4.57 3.62 -12.62
N CYS A 59 -4.22 3.96 -11.38
CA CYS A 59 -4.61 5.22 -10.77
C CYS A 59 -3.71 6.39 -11.16
N ASN A 60 -2.58 6.11 -11.83
CA ASN A 60 -1.58 7.10 -12.21
C ASN A 60 -1.16 7.98 -11.01
N ARG A 61 -0.91 7.31 -9.88
CA ARG A 61 -0.53 7.94 -8.60
C ARG A 61 0.68 7.29 -8.00
N GLU A 62 1.45 8.11 -7.28
CA GLU A 62 2.53 7.63 -6.44
C GLU A 62 1.96 6.99 -5.16
N ILE A 63 2.42 5.78 -4.87
CA ILE A 63 2.13 5.07 -3.64
C ILE A 63 3.46 4.84 -2.92
N ILE A 64 3.55 5.32 -1.69
CA ILE A 64 4.71 5.16 -0.82
C ILE A 64 4.33 4.19 0.30
N ILE A 65 5.06 3.09 0.40
CA ILE A 65 4.82 2.07 1.43
C ILE A 65 6.02 2.02 2.35
N SER A 66 5.79 2.24 3.65
CA SER A 66 6.79 2.06 4.69
C SER A 66 6.61 0.69 5.31
N GLU A 67 7.66 -0.13 5.27
CA GLU A 67 7.64 -1.53 5.70
C GLU A 67 8.96 -1.92 6.38
N CYS A 68 8.90 -2.41 7.62
CA CYS A 68 10.07 -2.89 8.37
C CYS A 68 11.32 -1.97 8.28
N GLY A 69 11.12 -0.65 8.20
CA GLY A 69 12.20 0.34 8.07
C GLY A 69 12.66 0.66 6.64
N SER A 70 12.11 -0.02 5.63
CA SER A 70 12.31 0.26 4.21
C SER A 70 11.15 1.06 3.63
N LEU A 71 11.45 1.93 2.66
CA LEU A 71 10.45 2.69 1.91
C LEU A 71 10.39 2.18 0.47
N HIS A 72 9.21 1.74 0.06
CA HIS A 72 8.90 1.30 -1.28
C HIS A 72 8.16 2.43 -1.98
N HIS A 73 8.80 3.07 -2.97
CA HIS A 73 8.14 4.03 -3.84
C HIS A 73 7.60 3.29 -5.05
N MET A 74 6.30 3.39 -5.28
CA MET A 74 5.63 2.77 -6.42
C MET A 74 5.03 3.83 -7.33
N LEU A 75 5.47 3.81 -8.59
CA LEU A 75 5.06 4.75 -9.62
C LEU A 75 5.01 4.03 -10.96
N ASP A 76 3.90 4.20 -11.70
CA ASP A 76 3.69 3.63 -13.04
C ASP A 76 3.94 2.10 -13.12
N GLY A 77 3.60 1.35 -12.07
CA GLY A 77 3.84 -0.09 -12.02
C GLY A 77 5.26 -0.54 -11.70
N ALA A 78 6.18 0.38 -11.43
CA ALA A 78 7.51 0.08 -10.88
C ALA A 78 7.52 0.23 -9.35
N CYS A 79 8.43 -0.50 -8.68
CA CYS A 79 8.80 -0.24 -7.28
C CYS A 79 10.27 0.17 -7.24
N SER A 80 10.64 1.12 -6.38
CA SER A 80 12.03 1.50 -6.06
C SER A 80 12.82 0.41 -5.32
N CYS A 81 12.18 -0.73 -5.05
CA CYS A 81 12.79 -1.93 -4.52
C CYS A 81 14.04 -2.28 -5.36
N ALA A 82 15.23 -2.09 -4.80
CA ALA A 82 16.41 -2.79 -5.28
C ALA A 82 16.16 -4.27 -4.98
N LYS A 83 16.00 -5.11 -6.00
CA LYS A 83 16.00 -6.55 -5.80
C LYS A 83 17.29 -6.99 -5.09
#